data_AF-A0A8J3K055-F1
#
_entry.id   AF-A0A8J3K055-F1
#
_cell.length_a   1.000
_cell.length_b   1.000
_cell.length_c   1.000
_cell.angle_alpha   90.00
_cell.angle_beta   90.00
_cell.angle_gamma   90.00
#
_symmetry.space_group_name_H-M   'P 1'
#
loop_
_entity.id
_entity.type
_entity.pdbx_description
1 polymer ?
#
loop_
_entity_poly.entity_id
_entity_poly.type
_entity_poly.pdbx_seq_one_letter_code
_entity_poly.pdbx_strand_id
1 'polypeptide(L)'
;MASDDAVSWVTCDVRSRCRHGSRQGRCPVPPVARSHRWEPKCIDYRLHEGQLSHTYYVLAGDTPVLVHNCGDQHVALGLKSEVKGFADKIGAEHFMGDKDWKGSVWTAANLLKLDKPGIRVSFTLDGMHGLEGGVEGVVNTSLLRNARQIGGATDLELAFFKDAGTLGKVDFYIDGIKRLNPFS
;
A
#
# COMPACT_ATOMS: atom_id res chain seq x y z
N MET A 1 41.92 -18.73 -30.28
CA MET A 1 41.12 -17.66 -29.67
C MET A 1 39.68 -18.15 -29.66
N ALA A 2 39.16 -18.45 -28.47
CA ALA A 2 37.80 -18.90 -28.17
C ALA A 2 36.83 -17.69 -28.24
N SER A 3 35.50 -17.80 -28.27
CA SER A 3 34.58 -18.93 -28.13
C SER A 3 33.28 -18.55 -28.84
N ASP A 4 32.63 -19.52 -29.46
CA ASP A 4 31.21 -19.51 -29.82
C ASP A 4 30.37 -19.43 -28.54
N ASP A 5 29.50 -18.43 -28.42
CA ASP A 5 28.43 -18.41 -27.43
C ASP A 5 27.11 -18.83 -28.10
N ALA A 6 26.87 -20.14 -28.02
CA ALA A 6 25.61 -20.77 -28.37
C ALA A 6 24.50 -20.28 -27.43
N VAL A 7 23.53 -19.56 -27.98
CA VAL A 7 22.25 -19.29 -27.30
C VAL A 7 21.52 -20.63 -27.15
N SER A 8 21.52 -21.16 -25.93
CA SER A 8 20.77 -22.35 -25.55
C SER A 8 19.29 -22.01 -25.46
N TRP A 9 18.51 -22.51 -26.41
CA TRP A 9 17.06 -22.56 -26.32
C TRP A 9 16.67 -23.81 -25.55
N VAL A 10 16.11 -23.64 -24.34
CA VAL A 10 15.43 -24.75 -23.65
C VAL A 10 13.98 -24.78 -24.13
N THR A 11 13.69 -25.67 -25.07
CA THR A 11 12.31 -26.02 -25.44
C THR A 11 11.72 -26.92 -24.37
N CYS A 12 10.70 -26.45 -23.64
CA CYS A 12 9.82 -27.31 -22.87
C CYS A 12 8.78 -27.93 -23.81
N ASP A 13 9.03 -29.17 -24.28
CA ASP A 13 8.00 -29.96 -24.95
C ASP A 13 7.03 -30.53 -23.88
N VAL A 14 5.89 -29.86 -23.68
CA VAL A 14 4.79 -30.39 -22.87
C VAL A 14 3.86 -31.20 -23.78
N ARG A 15 4.36 -32.35 -24.24
CA ARG A 15 3.51 -33.41 -24.80
C ARG A 15 3.25 -34.49 -23.77
N SER A 16 2.37 -34.22 -22.82
CA SER A 16 1.66 -35.28 -22.10
C SER A 16 0.26 -35.46 -22.70
N ARG A 17 0.16 -36.44 -23.62
CA ARG A 17 -1.13 -36.93 -24.13
C ARG A 17 -1.96 -37.50 -22.99
N CYS A 18 -3.07 -36.87 -22.63
CA CYS A 18 -4.16 -37.55 -21.93
C CYS A 18 -4.90 -38.45 -22.93
N ARG A 19 -4.58 -39.75 -22.98
CA ARG A 19 -5.47 -40.74 -23.61
C ARG A 19 -6.57 -41.12 -22.62
N HIS A 20 -7.80 -41.15 -23.14
CA HIS A 20 -9.01 -41.64 -22.47
C HIS A 20 -8.84 -43.04 -21.88
N GLY A 21 -9.36 -43.23 -20.66
CA GLY A 21 -9.74 -44.56 -20.16
C GLY A 21 -9.54 -44.77 -18.67
N SER A 22 -10.65 -44.80 -17.93
CA SER A 22 -10.83 -45.40 -16.60
C SER A 22 -10.55 -44.56 -15.33
N ARG A 23 -11.67 -44.31 -14.63
CA ARG A 23 -11.93 -44.27 -13.17
C ARG A 23 -10.84 -43.73 -12.21
N GLN A 24 -11.21 -42.64 -11.54
CA GLN A 24 -10.80 -42.23 -10.19
C GLN A 24 -9.29 -42.28 -9.88
N GLY A 25 -8.56 -41.23 -10.27
CA GLY A 25 -7.23 -40.94 -9.76
C GLY A 25 -6.99 -39.44 -9.78
N ARG A 26 -6.67 -38.85 -8.61
CA ARG A 26 -6.28 -37.43 -8.51
C ARG A 26 -5.03 -37.21 -9.35
N CYS A 27 -5.00 -36.16 -10.17
CA CYS A 27 -3.77 -35.71 -10.81
C CYS A 27 -2.78 -35.29 -9.72
N PRO A 28 -1.54 -35.81 -9.70
CA PRO A 28 -0.51 -35.31 -8.80
C PRO A 28 -0.16 -33.87 -9.19
N VAL A 29 -0.19 -32.96 -8.21
CA VAL A 29 0.38 -31.62 -8.37
C VAL A 29 1.90 -31.80 -8.50
N PRO A 30 2.55 -31.34 -9.58
CA PRO A 30 3.99 -31.44 -9.67
C PRO A 30 4.64 -30.61 -8.57
N PRO A 31 5.73 -31.08 -7.94
CA PRO A 31 6.48 -30.28 -6.97
C PRO A 31 7.06 -29.04 -7.68
N VAL A 32 6.98 -27.89 -7.01
CA VAL A 32 7.58 -26.64 -7.49
C VAL A 32 9.09 -26.86 -7.65
N ALA A 33 9.55 -26.96 -8.89
CA ALA A 33 10.96 -27.10 -9.20
C ALA A 33 11.64 -25.73 -9.04
N ARG A 34 12.52 -25.63 -8.04
CA ARG A 34 13.52 -24.56 -7.80
C ARG A 34 13.02 -23.11 -7.93
N SER A 35 12.90 -22.42 -6.80
CA SER A 35 12.84 -20.96 -6.79
C SER A 35 14.17 -20.37 -7.25
N HIS A 36 14.27 -19.96 -8.51
CA HIS A 36 15.32 -19.03 -8.93
C HIS A 36 14.89 -17.63 -8.51
N ARG A 37 15.62 -17.03 -7.56
CA ARG A 37 15.48 -15.60 -7.24
C ARG A 37 15.95 -14.83 -8.47
N TRP A 38 15.01 -14.43 -9.31
CA TRP A 38 15.22 -13.35 -10.26
C TRP A 38 15.36 -12.06 -9.45
N GLU A 39 16.44 -11.32 -9.65
CA GLU A 39 16.51 -9.91 -9.28
C GLU A 39 16.07 -9.13 -10.53
N PRO A 40 14.78 -8.79 -10.68
CA PRO A 40 14.42 -7.89 -11.76
C PRO A 40 15.07 -6.55 -11.44
N LYS A 41 15.87 -6.01 -12.37
CA LYS A 41 15.88 -4.55 -12.53
C LYS A 41 14.43 -4.18 -12.86
N CYS A 42 13.67 -3.77 -11.86
CA CYS A 42 12.32 -3.27 -12.04
C CYS A 42 12.41 -2.04 -12.94
N ILE A 43 12.11 -2.22 -14.22
CA ILE A 43 11.65 -1.13 -15.06
C ILE A 43 10.20 -0.93 -14.63
N ASP A 44 10.00 0.02 -13.74
CA ASP A 44 8.69 0.39 -13.20
C ASP A 44 7.85 1.01 -14.32
N TYR A 45 7.03 0.19 -14.97
CA TYR A 45 5.95 0.70 -15.80
C TYR A 45 4.83 1.13 -14.87
N ARG A 46 4.97 2.34 -14.32
CA ARG A 46 3.91 3.01 -13.57
C ARG A 46 2.73 3.24 -14.52
N LEU A 47 1.76 2.33 -14.51
CA LEU A 47 0.46 2.52 -15.14
C LEU A 47 -0.27 3.61 -14.36
N HIS A 48 -0.06 4.86 -14.76
CA HIS A 48 -0.86 5.98 -14.32
C HIS A 48 -2.23 5.88 -14.99
N GLU A 49 -3.24 5.39 -14.26
CA GLU A 49 -4.62 5.84 -14.40
C GLU A 49 -5.51 5.22 -13.32
N GLY A 50 -5.78 6.00 -12.26
CA GLY A 50 -7.11 6.13 -11.64
C GLY A 50 -7.82 4.91 -11.06
N GLN A 51 -7.21 3.73 -10.97
CA GLN A 51 -7.82 2.56 -10.38
C GLN A 51 -6.85 1.82 -9.46
N LEU A 52 -7.33 1.55 -8.25
CA LEU A 52 -6.80 0.64 -7.23
C LEU A 52 -6.81 -0.83 -7.71
N SER A 53 -6.38 -1.08 -8.95
CA SER A 53 -6.29 -2.42 -9.52
C SER A 53 -4.95 -3.03 -9.10
N HIS A 54 -4.93 -3.52 -7.86
CA HIS A 54 -3.78 -4.18 -7.23
C HIS A 54 -3.41 -5.52 -7.87
N THR A 55 -3.95 -5.88 -9.03
CA THR A 55 -3.74 -7.18 -9.64
C THR A 55 -3.87 -7.11 -11.15
N TYR A 56 -2.81 -7.49 -11.86
CA TYR A 56 -2.81 -7.63 -13.31
C TYR A 56 -2.25 -9.00 -13.72
N TYR A 57 -2.64 -9.46 -14.90
CA TYR A 57 -2.05 -10.65 -15.52
C TYR A 57 -0.80 -10.24 -16.30
N VAL A 58 0.32 -10.89 -16.04
CA VAL A 58 1.49 -10.87 -16.92
C VAL A 58 1.75 -12.27 -17.45
N LEU A 59 2.19 -12.34 -18.70
CA LEU A 59 2.61 -13.59 -19.33
C LEU A 59 4.07 -13.85 -18.98
N ALA A 60 4.34 -14.94 -18.25
CA ALA A 60 5.68 -15.49 -18.08
C ALA A 60 5.85 -16.64 -19.07
N GLY A 61 6.30 -16.32 -20.29
CA GLY A 61 6.17 -17.23 -21.43
C GLY A 61 4.69 -17.39 -21.82
N ASP A 62 4.20 -18.64 -21.91
CA ASP A 62 2.79 -18.94 -22.21
C ASP A 62 1.89 -19.07 -20.96
N THR A 63 2.46 -18.89 -19.76
CA THR A 63 1.71 -19.05 -18.52
C THR A 63 1.19 -17.69 -18.01
N PRO A 64 -0.13 -17.51 -17.84
CA PRO A 64 -0.66 -16.33 -17.19
C PRO A 64 -0.32 -16.36 -15.70
N VAL A 65 0.46 -15.39 -15.26
CA VAL A 65 0.81 -15.17 -13.85
C VAL A 65 -0.01 -14.00 -13.33
N LEU A 66 -0.73 -14.24 -12.24
CA LEU A 66 -1.41 -13.19 -11.50
C LEU A 66 -0.37 -12.43 -10.67
N VAL A 67 -0.09 -11.18 -11.02
CA VAL A 67 0.85 -10.35 -10.28
C VAL A 67 0.10 -9.30 -9.50
N HIS A 68 0.40 -9.24 -8.21
CA HIS A 68 -0.09 -8.18 -7.33
C HIS A 68 0.94 -7.05 -7.33
N ASN A 69 0.58 -5.88 -7.86
CA ASN A 69 1.46 -4.72 -7.77
C ASN A 69 1.36 -4.15 -6.35
N CYS A 70 2.18 -4.68 -5.45
CA CYS A 70 2.44 -4.03 -4.17
C CYS A 70 3.40 -2.85 -4.41
N GLY A 71 2.90 -1.77 -5.00
CA GLY A 71 3.60 -0.49 -4.86
C GLY A 71 3.57 -0.05 -3.40
N ASP A 72 4.61 0.64 -2.94
CA ASP A 72 4.59 1.30 -1.64
C ASP A 72 3.49 2.38 -1.68
N GLN A 73 2.37 2.11 -1.00
CA GLN A 73 1.27 3.06 -0.86
C GLN A 73 1.56 3.98 0.32
N HIS A 74 1.84 5.25 0.01
CA HIS A 74 2.05 6.28 1.02
C HIS A 74 0.92 7.30 0.93
N VAL A 75 0.12 7.39 1.99
CA VAL A 75 -1.00 8.33 2.09
C VAL A 75 -0.66 9.45 3.07
N ALA A 76 -0.88 10.69 2.66
CA ALA A 76 -0.82 11.89 3.45
C ALA A 76 -2.23 12.38 3.83
N LEU A 77 -2.43 12.67 5.11
CA LEU A 77 -3.65 13.18 5.70
C LEU A 77 -3.36 14.48 6.47
N GLY A 78 -4.38 15.30 6.70
CA GLY A 78 -4.22 16.62 7.31
C GLY A 78 -5.32 17.59 6.90
N LEU A 79 -5.19 18.84 7.35
CA LEU A 79 -6.15 19.89 6.97
C LEU A 79 -6.13 20.12 5.46
N LYS A 80 -7.31 20.43 4.89
CA LYS A 80 -7.49 20.65 3.45
C LYS A 80 -6.56 21.72 2.86
N SER A 81 -6.21 22.75 3.64
CA SER A 81 -5.28 23.80 3.21
C SER A 81 -3.83 23.34 3.14
N GLU A 82 -3.44 22.35 3.96
CA GLU A 82 -2.04 21.95 4.17
C GLU A 82 -1.69 20.65 3.42
N VAL A 83 -2.63 19.69 3.38
CA VAL A 83 -2.32 18.30 3.03
C VAL A 83 -1.84 18.14 1.58
N LYS A 84 -2.32 18.95 0.63
CA LYS A 84 -1.88 18.87 -0.77
C LYS A 84 -0.38 19.18 -0.91
N GLY A 85 0.04 20.35 -0.44
CA GLY A 85 1.45 20.76 -0.54
C GLY A 85 2.37 19.85 0.27
N PHE A 86 1.89 19.36 1.41
CA PHE A 86 2.61 18.38 2.21
C PHE A 86 2.78 17.03 1.48
N ALA A 87 1.71 16.49 0.90
CA ALA A 87 1.71 15.24 0.15
C ALA A 87 2.69 15.29 -1.03
N ASP A 88 2.62 16.36 -1.84
CA ASP A 88 3.52 16.59 -2.97
C ASP A 88 4.99 16.60 -2.54
N LYS A 89 5.29 17.23 -1.39
CA LYS A 89 6.65 17.32 -0.84
C LYS A 89 7.21 15.97 -0.41
N ILE A 90 6.39 15.08 0.13
CA ILE A 90 6.84 13.77 0.61
C ILE A 90 6.63 12.65 -0.42
N GLY A 91 6.07 12.96 -1.59
CA GLY A 91 5.76 11.98 -2.64
C GLY A 91 4.61 11.04 -2.28
N ALA A 92 3.67 11.49 -1.43
CA ALA A 92 2.52 10.71 -1.00
C ALA A 92 1.25 11.11 -1.77
N GLU A 93 0.28 10.20 -1.77
CA GLU A 93 -1.07 10.47 -2.25
C GLU A 93 -1.91 11.14 -1.15
N HIS A 94 -2.96 11.87 -1.53
CA HIS A 94 -3.92 12.44 -0.58
C HIS A 94 -5.35 12.16 -1.03
N PHE A 95 -6.30 12.11 -0.10
CA PHE A 95 -7.70 11.85 -0.43
C PHE A 95 -8.54 13.12 -0.70
N MET A 96 -7.89 14.28 -0.89
CA MET A 96 -8.63 15.49 -1.28
C MET A 96 -9.37 15.27 -2.60
N GLY A 97 -10.68 15.50 -2.60
CA GLY A 97 -11.53 15.35 -3.78
C GLY A 97 -12.09 13.93 -3.97
N ASP A 98 -11.71 12.99 -3.10
CA ASP A 98 -12.34 11.67 -3.07
C ASP A 98 -13.80 11.79 -2.57
N LYS A 99 -14.74 11.24 -3.35
CA LYS A 99 -16.17 11.21 -3.01
C LYS A 99 -16.45 10.27 -1.84
N ASP A 100 -15.64 9.22 -1.67
CA ASP A 100 -15.72 8.25 -0.58
C ASP A 100 -14.49 8.33 0.34
N TRP A 101 -14.02 9.55 0.60
CA TRP A 101 -12.82 9.77 1.43
C TRP A 101 -12.89 9.05 2.79
N LYS A 102 -14.09 8.93 3.38
CA LYS A 102 -14.29 8.22 4.65
C LYS A 102 -13.97 6.74 4.51
N GLY A 103 -14.46 6.10 3.45
CA GLY A 103 -14.16 4.70 3.14
C GLY A 103 -12.67 4.48 2.88
N SER A 104 -12.03 5.40 2.15
CA SER A 104 -10.59 5.36 1.86
C SER A 104 -9.73 5.49 3.12
N VAL A 105 -10.05 6.45 4.00
CA VAL A 105 -9.33 6.64 5.27
C VAL A 105 -9.56 5.45 6.22
N TRP A 106 -10.80 4.98 6.35
CA TRP A 106 -11.13 3.80 7.16
C TRP A 106 -10.37 2.57 6.66
N THR A 107 -10.27 2.38 5.34
CA THR A 107 -9.50 1.31 4.72
C THR A 107 -8.02 1.43 5.05
N ALA A 108 -7.42 2.62 4.87
CA ALA A 108 -6.02 2.86 5.21
C ALA A 108 -5.72 2.57 6.69
N ALA A 109 -6.58 3.02 7.61
CA ALA A 109 -6.46 2.78 9.04
C ALA A 109 -6.50 1.28 9.39
N ASN A 110 -7.34 0.50 8.72
CA ASN A 110 -7.42 -0.95 8.94
C ASN A 110 -6.30 -1.74 8.26
N LEU A 111 -5.81 -1.29 7.10
CA LEU A 111 -4.69 -1.94 6.42
C LEU A 111 -3.40 -1.87 7.22
N LEU A 112 -3.17 -0.79 7.97
CA LEU A 112 -2.03 -0.68 8.91
C LEU A 112 -2.03 -1.76 10.00
N LYS A 113 -3.17 -2.41 10.29
CA LYS A 113 -3.21 -3.54 11.24
C LYS A 113 -2.43 -4.75 10.74
N LEU A 114 -2.32 -4.93 9.43
CA LEU A 114 -1.84 -6.17 8.82
C LEU A 114 -0.30 -6.32 8.80
N ASP A 115 0.46 -5.35 9.35
CA ASP A 115 1.94 -5.30 9.31
C ASP A 115 2.52 -5.66 7.95
N LYS A 116 1.84 -5.23 6.89
CA LYS A 116 2.30 -5.43 5.52
C LYS A 116 3.33 -4.37 5.18
N PRO A 117 4.54 -4.76 4.74
CA PRO A 117 5.49 -3.81 4.19
C PRO A 117 4.85 -3.12 2.98
N GLY A 118 5.05 -1.81 2.87
CA GLY A 118 4.57 -1.00 1.74
C GLY A 118 3.27 -0.24 1.97
N ILE A 119 2.72 -0.17 3.19
CA ILE A 119 1.66 0.80 3.51
C ILE A 119 2.18 1.78 4.56
N ARG A 120 2.14 3.06 4.22
CA ARG A 120 2.56 4.15 5.10
C ARG A 120 1.50 5.23 5.15
N VAL A 121 1.24 5.73 6.34
CA VAL A 121 0.36 6.88 6.55
C VAL A 121 1.12 7.98 7.27
N SER A 122 1.03 9.20 6.74
CA SER A 122 1.59 10.39 7.36
C SER A 122 0.51 11.43 7.59
N PHE A 123 0.51 12.05 8.77
CA PHE A 123 -0.34 13.20 9.07
C PHE A 123 0.50 14.46 9.14
N THR A 124 0.12 15.50 8.40
CA THR A 124 0.48 16.86 8.76
C THR A 124 -0.53 17.40 9.77
N LEU A 125 -0.01 17.93 10.87
CA LEU A 125 -0.78 18.52 11.96
C LEU A 125 -0.80 20.06 11.88
N ASP A 126 -0.24 20.62 10.81
CA ASP A 126 -0.12 22.05 10.62
C ASP A 126 -1.51 22.71 10.59
N GLY A 127 -1.65 23.83 11.31
CA GLY A 127 -2.91 24.56 11.45
C GLY A 127 -3.97 23.89 12.35
N MET A 128 -3.70 22.71 12.93
CA MET A 128 -4.63 22.05 13.84
C MET A 128 -4.61 22.67 15.26
N HIS A 129 -5.69 22.48 16.01
CA HIS A 129 -5.77 22.91 17.41
C HIS A 129 -4.93 21.98 18.33
N GLY A 130 -4.31 22.55 19.37
CA GLY A 130 -3.52 21.79 20.35
C GLY A 130 -2.04 21.64 19.98
N LEU A 131 -1.55 22.39 19.00
CA LEU A 131 -0.15 22.35 18.52
C LEU A 131 0.87 22.68 19.62
N GLU A 132 0.49 23.50 20.60
CA GLU A 132 1.30 23.82 21.77
C GLU A 132 1.64 22.60 22.64
N GLY A 133 0.78 21.56 22.59
CA GLY A 133 1.01 20.26 23.25
C GLY A 133 1.70 19.24 22.35
N GLY A 134 2.21 19.64 21.18
CA GLY A 134 2.83 18.75 20.21
C GLY A 134 1.85 17.72 19.63
N VAL A 135 2.37 16.58 19.19
CA VAL A 135 1.57 15.51 18.55
C VAL A 135 0.45 15.02 19.46
N GLU A 136 0.76 14.75 20.73
CA GLU A 136 -0.23 14.27 21.70
C GLU A 136 -1.33 15.30 21.94
N GLY A 137 -0.95 16.57 22.12
CA GLY A 137 -1.89 17.67 22.32
C GLY A 137 -2.86 17.83 21.15
N VAL A 138 -2.35 17.81 19.92
CA VAL A 138 -3.18 17.90 18.70
C VAL A 138 -4.12 16.71 18.60
N VAL A 139 -3.61 15.48 18.72
CA VAL A 139 -4.43 14.28 18.56
C VAL A 139 -5.52 14.22 19.64
N ASN A 140 -5.18 14.46 20.91
CA ASN A 140 -6.17 14.47 22.00
C ASN A 140 -7.22 15.57 21.80
N THR A 141 -6.81 16.77 21.40
CA THR A 141 -7.72 17.88 21.10
C THR A 141 -8.65 17.54 19.94
N SER A 142 -8.12 16.92 18.88
CA SER A 142 -8.88 16.52 17.70
C SER A 142 -9.94 15.46 18.04
N LEU A 143 -9.56 14.46 18.84
CA LEU A 143 -10.46 13.42 19.31
C LEU A 143 -11.60 13.98 20.18
N LEU A 144 -11.30 14.94 21.07
CA LEU A 144 -12.31 15.63 21.88
C LEU A 144 -13.27 16.46 21.01
N ARG A 145 -12.75 17.16 20.00
CA ARG A 145 -13.56 17.94 19.06
C ARG A 145 -14.47 17.05 18.21
N ASN A 146 -13.95 15.92 17.72
CA ASN A 146 -14.72 14.93 17.00
C ASN A 146 -15.85 14.34 17.87
N ALA A 147 -15.55 13.97 19.12
CA ALA A 147 -16.55 13.44 20.06
C ALA A 147 -17.68 14.43 20.36
N ARG A 148 -17.39 15.73 20.31
CA ARG A 148 -18.37 16.82 20.47
C ARG A 148 -19.09 17.20 19.17
N GLN A 149 -18.81 16.51 18.06
CA GLN A 149 -19.36 16.80 16.73
C GLN A 149 -19.08 18.23 16.22
N ILE A 150 -18.01 18.85 16.71
CA ILE A 150 -17.51 20.16 16.26
C ILE A 150 -16.21 20.05 15.47
N GLY A 151 -15.72 18.82 15.27
CA GLY A 151 -14.52 18.53 14.50
C GLY A 151 -14.75 18.61 12.99
N GLY A 152 -13.67 18.89 12.26
CA GLY A 152 -13.61 18.81 10.81
C GLY A 152 -13.27 17.40 10.31
N ALA A 153 -13.02 17.29 9.00
CA ALA A 153 -12.66 16.01 8.36
C ALA A 153 -11.44 15.36 9.03
N THR A 154 -10.36 16.12 9.23
CA THR A 154 -9.11 15.62 9.84
C THR A 154 -9.28 15.15 11.29
N ASP A 155 -10.20 15.76 12.05
CA ASP A 155 -10.53 15.29 13.40
C ASP A 155 -11.16 13.89 13.37
N LEU A 156 -12.02 13.62 12.36
CA LEU A 156 -12.63 12.32 12.12
C LEU A 156 -11.61 11.31 11.55
N GLU A 157 -10.68 11.74 10.69
CA GLU A 157 -9.59 10.90 10.20
C GLU A 157 -8.79 10.32 11.36
N LEU A 158 -8.33 11.17 12.29
CA LEU A 158 -7.60 10.74 13.48
C LEU A 158 -8.42 9.79 14.37
N ALA A 159 -9.74 10.00 14.45
CA ALA A 159 -10.63 9.09 15.16
C ALA A 159 -10.65 7.69 14.52
N PHE A 160 -10.66 7.59 13.19
CA PHE A 160 -10.57 6.27 12.52
C PHE A 160 -9.27 5.52 12.85
N PHE A 161 -8.12 6.21 12.90
CA PHE A 161 -6.85 5.56 13.30
C PHE A 161 -6.84 5.19 14.79
N LYS A 162 -7.47 6.01 15.65
CA LYS A 162 -7.64 5.67 17.06
C LYS A 162 -8.49 4.42 17.24
N ASP A 163 -9.67 4.38 16.61
CA ASP A 163 -10.61 3.27 16.72
C ASP A 163 -10.05 1.99 16.08
N ALA A 164 -9.22 2.14 15.05
CA ALA A 164 -8.46 1.04 14.48
C ALA A 164 -7.28 0.57 15.37
N GLY A 165 -6.88 1.35 16.38
CA GLY A 165 -5.71 1.05 17.20
C GLY A 165 -4.39 1.15 16.43
N THR A 166 -4.33 1.99 15.38
CA THR A 166 -3.17 2.10 14.48
C THR A 166 -2.45 3.45 14.57
N LEU A 167 -2.80 4.32 15.52
CA LEU A 167 -2.10 5.60 15.75
C LEU A 167 -0.59 5.42 15.95
N GLY A 168 -0.14 4.37 16.64
CA GLY A 168 1.28 4.07 16.85
C GLY A 168 2.07 3.75 15.57
N LYS A 169 1.37 3.48 14.46
CA LYS A 169 1.96 3.15 13.14
C LYS A 169 1.96 4.34 12.17
N VAL A 170 1.46 5.50 12.61
CA VAL A 170 1.36 6.73 11.80
C VAL A 170 2.61 7.58 11.99
N ASP A 171 3.07 8.20 10.90
CA ASP A 171 4.11 9.23 10.95
C ASP A 171 3.47 10.62 11.12
N PHE A 172 3.77 11.34 12.20
CA PHE A 172 3.24 12.68 12.43
C PHE A 172 4.24 13.77 12.04
N TYR A 173 3.75 14.86 11.47
CA TYR A 173 4.54 16.01 11.02
C TYR A 173 3.97 17.31 11.59
N ILE A 174 4.88 18.19 12.02
CA ILE A 174 4.59 19.58 12.41
C ILE A 174 5.68 20.45 11.78
N ASP A 175 5.26 21.50 11.08
CA ASP A 175 6.06 22.37 10.21
C ASP A 175 6.81 21.59 9.12
N GLY A 176 6.17 20.54 8.61
CA GLY A 176 6.78 19.59 7.66
C GLY A 176 7.96 18.79 8.22
N ILE A 177 8.19 18.78 9.53
CA ILE A 177 9.22 17.98 10.21
C ILE A 177 8.55 16.80 10.91
N LYS A 178 9.05 15.58 10.66
CA LYS A 178 8.59 14.37 11.34
C LYS A 178 8.83 14.50 12.85
N ARG A 179 7.79 14.29 13.65
CA ARG A 179 7.83 14.32 15.11
C ARG A 179 7.78 12.91 15.67
N LEU A 180 8.26 12.75 16.91
CA LEU A 180 8.15 11.50 17.64
C LEU A 180 6.67 11.15 17.82
N ASN A 181 6.31 9.89 17.58
CA ASN A 181 4.96 9.39 17.81
C ASN A 181 4.82 8.96 19.28
N PRO A 182 3.97 9.61 20.08
CA PRO A 182 3.76 9.26 21.48
C PRO A 182 2.84 8.05 21.69
N PHE A 183 2.27 7.49 20.60
CA PHE A 183 1.32 6.36 20.63
C PHE A 183 1.93 5.03 20.18
N SER A 184 3.24 5.00 19.90
CA SER A 184 3.98 3.80 19.47
C SER A 184 4.33 2.89 20.64
#